data_AF-A0A645IJZ4-F1
#
_entry.id   AF-A0A645IJZ4-F1
#
_cell.length_a   1.000
_cell.length_b   1.000
_cell.length_c   1.000
_cell.angle_alpha   90.00
_cell.angle_beta   90.00
_cell.angle_gamma   90.00
#
_symmetry.space_group_name_H-M   'P 1'
#
loop_
_entity.id
_entity.type
_entity.pdbx_description
1 polymer ?
#
loop_
_entity_poly.entity_id
_entity_poly.type
_entity_poly.pdbx_seq_one_letter_code
_entity_poly.pdbx_strand_id
1 'polypeptide(L)' 'MTSKCRQIAMYIIAELLEIPTTKIGEEFGGRDHSTVLYALKKIKNEMDVNAATKSTVDDVIKNIREGNN' A
#
# COMPACT_ATOMS: atom_id res chain seq x y z
N MET A 1 -1.89 12.68 -9.79
CA MET A 1 -1.05 11.45 -9.71
C MET A 1 -0.68 11.22 -8.24
N THR A 2 -0.94 10.04 -7.67
CA THR A 2 -0.62 9.74 -6.27
C THR A 2 0.88 9.49 -6.11
N SER A 3 1.52 10.00 -5.04
CA SER A 3 2.95 9.80 -4.81
C SER A 3 3.26 8.32 -4.51
N LYS A 4 4.47 7.85 -4.85
CA LYS A 4 4.89 6.46 -4.61
C LYS A 4 4.72 6.06 -3.14
N CYS A 5 5.08 6.92 -2.20
CA CYS A 5 4.88 6.67 -0.76
C CYS A 5 3.41 6.44 -0.41
N ARG A 6 2.48 7.17 -1.04
CA ARG A 6 1.05 7.00 -0.80
C ARG A 6 0.52 5.70 -1.41
N GLN A 7 1.04 5.30 -2.56
CA GLN A 7 0.70 4.02 -3.19
C GLN A 7 1.16 2.85 -2.30
N ILE A 8 2.38 2.94 -1.75
CA ILE A 8 2.91 1.97 -0.78
C ILE A 8 2.05 1.93 0.49
N ALA A 9 1.68 3.09 1.04
CA ALA A 9 0.82 3.15 2.23
C ALA A 9 -0.56 2.50 1.99
N MET A 10 -1.18 2.75 0.84
CA MET A 10 -2.45 2.09 0.47
C MET A 10 -2.28 0.57 0.37
N TYR A 11 -1.17 0.10 -0.20
CA TYR A 11 -0.86 -1.33 -0.28
C TYR A 11 -0.73 -1.97 1.09
N ILE A 12 0.06 -1.36 1.98
CA ILE A 12 0.27 -1.87 3.34
C ILE A 12 -1.05 -1.92 4.12
N ILE A 13 -1.87 -0.87 4.04
CA ILE A 13 -3.17 -0.84 4.72
C ILE A 13 -4.12 -1.91 4.19
N ALA A 14 -4.14 -2.13 2.87
CA ALA A 14 -4.96 -3.19 2.27
C ALA A 14 -4.54 -4.58 2.75
N GLU A 15 -3.23 -4.86 2.81
CA GLU A 15 -2.68 -6.15 3.24
C GLU A 15 -2.81 -6.39 4.76
N LEU A 16 -2.77 -5.32 5.57
CA LEU A 16 -2.84 -5.45 7.03
C LEU A 16 -4.26 -5.46 7.58
N LEU A 17 -5.18 -4.67 7.01
CA LEU A 17 -6.51 -4.45 7.56
C LEU A 17 -7.62 -5.17 6.79
N GLU A 18 -7.33 -5.73 5.61
CA GLU A 18 -8.28 -6.45 4.76
C GLU A 18 -9.59 -5.66 4.49
N ILE A 19 -9.49 -4.32 4.51
CA ILE A 19 -10.65 -3.45 4.30
C ILE A 19 -10.92 -3.20 2.81
N PRO A 20 -12.18 -2.89 2.43
CA PRO A 20 -12.53 -2.59 1.05
C PRO A 20 -11.74 -1.41 0.46
N THR A 21 -11.42 -1.49 -0.83
CA THR A 21 -10.69 -0.43 -1.55
C THR A 21 -11.44 0.90 -1.61
N THR A 22 -12.78 0.88 -1.52
CA THR A 22 -13.62 2.08 -1.38
C THR A 22 -13.31 2.82 -0.07
N LYS A 23 -13.25 2.09 1.05
CA LYS A 23 -12.93 2.64 2.36
C LYS A 23 -11.51 3.18 2.41
N ILE A 24 -10.54 2.48 1.81
CA ILE A 24 -9.18 3.01 1.63
C ILE A 24 -9.21 4.31 0.81
N GLY A 25 -10.01 4.37 -0.25
CA GLY A 25 -10.15 5.58 -1.06
C GLY A 25 -10.62 6.79 -0.25
N GLU A 26 -11.64 6.58 0.59
CA GLU A 26 -12.20 7.58 1.52
C GLU A 26 -11.13 8.11 2.48
N GLU A 27 -10.41 7.21 3.17
CA GLU A 27 -9.33 7.57 4.12
C GLU A 27 -8.17 8.33 3.45
N PHE A 28 -7.95 8.09 2.15
CA PHE A 28 -6.89 8.74 1.37
C PHE A 28 -7.38 10.00 0.62
N GLY A 29 -8.37 10.69 1.17
CA GLY A 29 -8.87 11.99 0.71
C GLY A 29 -9.98 11.88 -0.34
N GLY A 30 -10.90 10.91 -0.18
CA GLY A 30 -12.03 10.72 -1.09
C GLY A 30 -11.62 10.25 -2.49
N ARG A 31 -10.56 9.43 -2.59
CA ARG A 31 -10.09 8.86 -3.86
C ARG A 31 -11.06 7.81 -4.37
N ASP A 32 -11.25 7.79 -5.68
CA ASP A 32 -12.03 6.73 -6.31
C ASP A 32 -11.36 5.35 -6.11
N HIS A 33 -12.19 4.34 -5.86
CA HIS A 33 -11.77 2.95 -5.64
C HIS A 33 -10.87 2.39 -6.76
N SER A 34 -11.09 2.81 -8.02
CA SER A 34 -10.25 2.40 -9.15
C SER A 34 -8.84 2.97 -9.07
N THR A 35 -8.67 4.14 -8.45
CA THR A 35 -7.35 4.73 -8.19
C THR A 35 -6.60 3.93 -7.14
N VAL A 36 -7.32 3.45 -6.11
CA VAL A 36 -6.75 2.55 -5.09
C VAL A 36 -6.35 1.24 -5.74
N LEU A 37 -7.24 0.61 -6.51
CA LEU A 37 -6.94 -0.65 -7.20
C LEU A 37 -5.73 -0.53 -8.14
N TYR A 38 -5.63 0.57 -8.89
CA TYR A 38 -4.47 0.85 -9.72
C TYR A 38 -3.19 0.98 -8.89
N ALA A 39 -3.23 1.69 -7.76
CA ALA A 39 -2.08 1.82 -6.86
C ALA A 39 -1.63 0.46 -6.30
N LEU A 40 -2.58 -0.37 -5.84
CA LEU A 40 -2.30 -1.71 -5.32
C LEU A 40 -1.62 -2.58 -6.38
N LYS A 41 -2.21 -2.65 -7.59
CA LYS A 41 -1.65 -3.42 -8.69
C LYS A 41 -0.27 -2.92 -9.10
N LYS A 42 -0.07 -1.61 -9.14
CA LYS A 42 1.22 -1.01 -9.49
C LYS A 42 2.31 -1.36 -8.48
N ILE A 43 2.04 -1.24 -7.19
CA ILE A 43 3.02 -1.60 -6.15
C ILE A 43 3.31 -3.10 -6.16
N LYS A 44 2.29 -3.94 -6.31
CA LYS A 44 2.47 -5.39 -6.44
C LYS A 44 3.41 -5.74 -7.59
N ASN A 45 3.13 -5.23 -8.79
CA ASN A 45 3.98 -5.43 -9.96
C ASN A 45 5.40 -4.88 -9.75
N GLU A 46 5.53 -3.74 -9.06
CA GLU A 46 6.84 -3.14 -8.77
C GLU A 46 7.65 -4.01 -7.80
N MET A 47 7.03 -4.62 -6.79
CA MET A 47 7.68 -5.57 -5.89
C MET A 47 8.11 -6.85 -6.60
N ASP A 48 7.38 -7.29 -7.63
CA ASP A 48 7.74 -8.47 -8.41
C ASP A 48 9.01 -8.27 -9.24
N VAL A 49 9.25 -7.04 -9.70
CA VAL A 49 10.41 -6.72 -10.57
C VAL A 49 11.56 -6.02 -9.83
N ASN A 50 11.29 -5.40 -8.69
CA ASN A 50 12.26 -4.60 -7.94
C ASN A 50 12.36 -5.09 -6.49
N ALA A 51 13.40 -5.91 -6.25
CA ALA A 51 13.72 -6.45 -4.93
C ALA A 51 13.92 -5.38 -3.85
N ALA A 52 14.42 -4.18 -4.19
CA ALA A 52 14.60 -3.10 -3.22
C ALA A 52 13.23 -2.52 -2.77
N THR A 53 12.28 -2.41 -3.70
CA THR A 53 10.92 -1.98 -3.37
C THR A 53 10.23 -3.02 -2.50
N LYS A 54 10.37 -4.31 -2.85
CA LYS A 54 9.86 -5.41 -2.03
C LYS A 54 10.43 -5.39 -0.61
N SER A 55 11.75 -5.32 -0.47
CA SER A 55 12.41 -5.23 0.85
C SER A 55 11.87 -4.07 1.66
N THR A 56 11.76 -2.88 1.06
CA THR A 56 11.25 -1.69 1.76
C THR A 56 9.82 -1.91 2.27
N VAL A 57 8.95 -2.50 1.46
CA VAL A 57 7.55 -2.76 1.85
C VAL A 57 7.49 -3.82 2.95
N ASP A 58 8.23 -4.92 2.79
CA ASP A 58 8.30 -6.01 3.77
C ASP A 58 8.84 -5.51 5.12
N ASP A 59 9.88 -4.68 5.11
CA ASP A 59 10.48 -4.09 6.31
C ASP A 59 9.47 -3.17 7.03
N VAL A 60 8.72 -2.35 6.30
CA VAL A 60 7.68 -1.49 6.89
C VAL A 60 6.55 -2.34 7.49
N ILE A 61 6.07 -3.36 6.77
CA ILE A 61 5.03 -4.27 7.27
C ILE A 61 5.50 -4.98 8.53
N LYS A 62 6.74 -5.47 8.53
CA LYS A 62 7.36 -6.13 9.68
C LYS A 62 7.43 -5.19 10.88
N ASN A 63 7.95 -3.97 10.69
CA ASN A 63 8.04 -2.97 11.76
C ASN A 63 6.67 -2.60 12.36
N ILE A 64 5.62 -2.51 11.53
CA ILE A 64 4.26 -2.22 12.00
C ILE A 64 3.69 -3.40 12.82
N ARG A 65 3.93 -4.65 12.38
CA ARG A 65 3.47 -5.85 13.08
C ARG A 65 4.23 -6.12 14.37
N GLU A 66 5.54 -5.88 14.37
CA GLU A 66 6.41 -6.06 15.53
C GLU A 66 6.22 -4.95 16.57
N GLY A 67 5.58 -3.84 16.20
CA GLY A 67 4.94 -2.90 17.12
C GLY A 67 5.89 -2.30 18.15
N ASN A 68 6.54 -1.18 17.79
CA ASN A 68 7.22 -0.26 18.70
C ASN A 68 8.34 -0.89 19.57
N ASN A 69 9.60 -0.62 19.22
CA ASN A 69 10.62 -0.39 20.25
C ASN A 69 10.62 1.08 20.64
#